data_AF-A0A133U5Z4-F1
#
_entry.id   AF-A0A133U5Z4-F1
#
_cell.length_a   1.000
_cell.length_b   1.000
_cell.length_c   1.000
_cell.angle_alpha   90.00
_cell.angle_beta   90.00
_cell.angle_gamma   90.00
#
_symmetry.space_group_name_H-M   'P 1'
#
loop_
_entity.id
_entity.type
_entity.pdbx_description
1 polymer ?
#
loop_
_entity_poly.entity_id
_entity_poly.type
_entity_poly.pdbx_seq_one_letter_code
_entity_poly.pdbx_strand_id
1 'polypeptide(L)'
;MNRTVLVRYGEITLKSEPVRGEFKKILIDNIKSILEGIPLEIETERGRIFVKTPRPEEVSSRLSRVPGIVSSSPTRRTDASMDEICRLATEIFEENFPAEGSFAVRARRVGSHEFSSKDVEEKIGEEILKENPGMSVDLDSPDHEIHVEIRGDDAYIFTKIVEGIGGLPVGSQGRVITLFSG
;
A
#
# COMPACT_ATOMS: atom_id res chain seq x y z
N MET A 1 -10.06 -4.05 -14.34
CA MET A 1 -10.25 -3.41 -13.03
C MET A 1 -8.91 -3.39 -12.32
N ASN A 2 -8.29 -2.21 -12.21
CA ASN A 2 -6.93 -2.03 -11.69
C ASN A 2 -6.90 -1.94 -10.15
N ARG A 3 -7.71 -2.74 -9.46
CA ARG A 3 -7.85 -2.70 -7.99
C ARG A 3 -6.90 -3.70 -7.35
N THR A 4 -6.00 -3.19 -6.51
CA THR A 4 -4.94 -3.96 -5.87
C THR A 4 -4.80 -3.53 -4.43
N VAL A 5 -4.52 -4.47 -3.52
CA VAL A 5 -4.12 -4.15 -2.14
C VAL A 5 -2.61 -4.23 -2.04
N LEU A 6 -1.97 -3.11 -1.69
CA LEU A 6 -0.55 -3.03 -1.37
C LEU A 6 -0.34 -3.45 0.09
N VAL A 7 0.42 -4.51 0.32
CA VAL A 7 0.69 -5.06 1.65
C VAL A 7 2.15 -4.81 2.04
N ARG A 8 2.33 -4.19 3.21
CA ARG A 8 3.64 -3.85 3.78
C ARG A 8 3.94 -4.77 4.96
N TYR A 9 5.12 -5.38 4.96
CA TYR A 9 5.64 -6.21 6.04
C TYR A 9 7.03 -5.69 6.44
N GLY A 10 7.30 -5.63 7.74
CA GLY A 10 8.51 -5.01 8.29
C GLY A 10 9.58 -6.02 8.66
N GLU A 11 9.32 -6.81 9.69
CA GLU A 11 10.32 -7.65 10.37
C GLU A 11 10.97 -8.73 9.49
N ILE A 12 10.26 -9.17 8.44
CA ILE A 12 10.78 -10.14 7.46
C ILE A 12 11.97 -9.55 6.69
N THR A 13 11.99 -8.24 6.44
CA THR A 13 13.04 -7.58 5.65
C THR A 13 14.40 -7.60 6.35
N LEU A 14 14.43 -7.72 7.68
CA LEU A 14 15.63 -7.78 8.50
C LEU A 14 16.32 -9.16 8.49
N LYS A 15 15.70 -10.18 7.90
CA LYS A 15 16.24 -11.55 7.86
C LYS A 15 17.20 -11.76 6.69
N SER A 16 18.09 -12.75 6.81
CA SER A 16 18.95 -13.20 5.71
C SER A 16 18.11 -13.68 4.52
N GLU A 17 18.64 -13.62 3.30
CA GLU A 17 17.85 -13.97 2.10
C GLU A 17 17.13 -15.33 2.18
N PRO A 18 17.77 -16.43 2.66
CA PRO A 18 17.07 -17.71 2.79
C PRO A 18 15.88 -17.65 3.76
N VAL A 19 16.09 -17.06 4.94
CA VAL A 19 15.07 -16.93 6.00
C VAL A 19 13.95 -15.98 5.56
N ARG A 20 14.30 -14.91 4.85
CA ARG A 20 13.34 -13.98 4.28
C ARG A 20 12.41 -14.67 3.28
N GLY A 21 12.95 -15.56 2.44
CA GLY A 21 12.16 -16.36 1.49
C GLY A 21 11.15 -17.26 2.20
N GLU A 22 11.60 -17.97 3.24
CA GLU A 22 10.74 -18.85 4.04
C GLU A 22 9.61 -18.09 4.75
N PHE A 23 9.94 -16.99 5.44
CA PHE A 23 8.96 -16.17 6.16
C PHE A 23 7.93 -15.56 5.22
N LYS A 24 8.37 -15.14 4.02
CA LYS A 24 7.45 -14.61 3.00
C LYS A 24 6.47 -15.68 2.53
N LYS A 25 6.94 -16.92 2.31
CA LYS A 25 6.07 -18.04 1.94
C LYS A 25 5.00 -18.30 3.01
N ILE A 26 5.40 -18.37 4.28
CA ILE A 26 4.49 -18.53 5.42
C ILE A 26 3.47 -17.38 5.47
N LEU A 27 3.91 -16.14 5.29
CA LEU A 27 3.01 -14.98 5.28
C LEU A 27 1.97 -15.08 4.14
N ILE A 28 2.39 -15.48 2.94
CA ILE A 28 1.47 -15.66 1.80
C ILE A 28 0.45 -16.76 2.09
N ASP A 29 0.86 -17.85 2.72
CA ASP A 29 -0.06 -18.94 3.08
C ASP A 29 -1.07 -18.49 4.15
N ASN A 30 -0.63 -17.71 5.14
CA ASN A 30 -1.52 -17.09 6.14
C ASN A 30 -2.52 -16.10 5.49
N ILE A 31 -2.05 -15.29 4.54
CA ILE A 31 -2.90 -14.37 3.76
C ILE A 31 -3.96 -15.15 2.99
N LYS A 32 -3.58 -16.21 2.27
CA LYS A 32 -4.52 -17.04 1.51
C LYS A 32 -5.58 -17.67 2.40
N SER A 33 -5.19 -18.14 3.59
CA SER A 33 -6.13 -18.73 4.56
C SER A 33 -7.15 -17.71 5.07
N ILE A 34 -6.73 -16.51 5.46
CA ILE A 34 -7.64 -15.45 5.93
C ILE A 34 -8.57 -14.93 4.82
N LEU A 35 -8.10 -14.94 3.57
CA LEU A 35 -8.82 -14.45 2.40
C LEU A 35 -9.57 -15.57 1.64
N GLU A 36 -9.76 -16.73 2.26
CA GLU A 36 -10.52 -17.83 1.67
C GLU A 36 -11.93 -17.36 1.23
N GLY A 37 -12.35 -17.78 0.04
CA GLY A 37 -13.61 -17.35 -0.58
C GLY A 37 -13.56 -15.98 -1.27
N ILE A 38 -12.39 -15.34 -1.36
CA ILE A 38 -12.21 -14.09 -2.12
C ILE A 38 -11.48 -14.35 -3.44
N PRO A 39 -12.06 -13.97 -4.60
CA PRO A 39 -11.32 -13.96 -5.87
C PRO A 39 -10.11 -13.02 -5.75
N LEU A 40 -8.91 -13.61 -5.86
CA LEU A 40 -7.67 -12.87 -5.71
C LEU A 40 -6.54 -13.49 -6.52
N GLU A 41 -5.58 -12.65 -6.89
CA GLU A 41 -4.28 -13.02 -7.41
C GLU A 41 -3.20 -12.35 -6.54
N ILE A 42 -2.20 -13.12 -6.11
CA ILE A 42 -1.12 -12.60 -5.26
C ILE A 42 0.16 -12.51 -6.09
N GLU A 43 0.71 -11.31 -6.16
CA GLU A 43 2.02 -11.02 -6.73
C GLU A 43 2.98 -10.59 -5.62
N THR A 44 4.26 -10.92 -5.80
CA THR A 44 5.31 -10.51 -4.88
C THR A 44 6.37 -9.77 -5.63
N GLU A 45 6.75 -8.60 -5.12
CA GLU A 45 7.86 -7.83 -5.61
C GLU A 45 8.77 -7.47 -4.42
N ARG A 46 10.01 -7.04 -4.66
CA ARG A 46 10.99 -6.81 -3.59
C ARG A 46 10.45 -5.89 -2.48
N GLY A 47 10.11 -6.48 -1.33
CA GLY A 47 9.64 -5.80 -0.13
C GLY A 47 8.13 -5.52 -0.04
N ARG A 48 7.33 -5.98 -1.01
CA ARG A 48 5.86 -5.83 -1.03
C ARG A 48 5.16 -7.13 -1.44
N ILE A 49 3.91 -7.26 -1.01
CA ILE A 49 2.95 -8.22 -1.53
C ILE A 49 1.81 -7.40 -2.14
N PHE A 50 1.34 -7.80 -3.31
CA PHE A 50 0.21 -7.19 -3.99
C PHE A 50 -0.90 -8.22 -4.10
N VAL A 51 -2.12 -7.85 -3.67
CA VAL A 51 -3.30 -8.70 -3.79
C VAL A 51 -4.27 -8.04 -4.75
N LYS A 52 -4.31 -8.52 -6.01
CA LYS A 52 -5.30 -8.06 -6.99
C LYS A 52 -6.64 -8.67 -6.64
N THR A 53 -7.67 -7.84 -6.54
CA THR A 53 -9.00 -8.32 -6.15
C THR A 53 -10.08 -7.29 -6.52
N PRO A 54 -11.31 -7.73 -6.83
CA PRO A 54 -12.44 -6.81 -6.94
C PRO A 54 -12.90 -6.22 -5.59
N ARG A 55 -12.41 -6.73 -4.45
CA ARG A 55 -12.86 -6.35 -3.09
C ARG A 55 -11.71 -5.81 -2.20
N PRO A 56 -10.97 -4.77 -2.62
CA PRO A 56 -9.74 -4.37 -1.92
C PRO A 56 -9.96 -3.82 -0.49
N GLU A 57 -11.12 -3.24 -0.21
CA GLU A 57 -11.48 -2.72 1.12
C GLU A 57 -11.74 -3.85 2.11
N GLU A 58 -12.49 -4.88 1.68
CA GLU A 58 -12.73 -6.08 2.49
C GLU A 58 -11.41 -6.83 2.74
N VAL A 59 -10.58 -6.98 1.70
CA VAL A 59 -9.26 -7.61 1.81
C VAL A 59 -8.39 -6.85 2.81
N SER A 60 -8.25 -5.53 2.68
CA SER A 60 -7.40 -4.73 3.59
C SER A 60 -7.88 -4.84 5.05
N SER A 61 -9.20 -4.84 5.27
CA SER A 61 -9.78 -5.03 6.60
C SER A 61 -9.41 -6.40 7.20
N ARG A 62 -9.54 -7.49 6.43
CA ARG A 62 -9.17 -8.84 6.90
C ARG A 62 -7.66 -8.96 7.16
N LEU A 63 -6.84 -8.35 6.30
CA LEU A 63 -5.38 -8.38 6.41
C LEU A 63 -4.85 -7.65 7.65
N SER A 64 -5.60 -6.69 8.20
CA SER A 64 -5.22 -6.00 9.45
C SER A 64 -4.95 -6.96 10.63
N ARG A 65 -5.55 -8.16 10.60
CA ARG A 65 -5.48 -9.17 11.67
C ARG A 65 -4.41 -10.24 11.44
N VAL A 66 -3.62 -10.16 10.36
CA VAL A 66 -2.61 -11.17 10.02
C VAL A 66 -1.27 -10.80 10.66
N PRO A 67 -0.71 -11.63 11.57
CA PRO A 67 0.63 -11.39 12.10
C PRO A 67 1.67 -11.40 10.97
N GLY A 68 2.61 -10.45 11.01
CA GLY A 68 3.58 -10.21 9.94
C GLY A 68 3.22 -9.04 9.02
N ILE A 69 1.96 -8.58 9.01
CA ILE A 69 1.53 -7.42 8.22
C ILE A 69 1.61 -6.16 9.09
N VAL A 70 2.38 -5.17 8.61
CA VAL A 70 2.50 -3.85 9.26
C VAL A 70 1.35 -2.96 8.82
N SER A 71 1.04 -2.92 7.53
CA SER A 71 -0.12 -2.20 7.01
C SER A 71 -0.53 -2.71 5.64
N SER A 72 -1.76 -2.39 5.24
CA SER A 72 -2.28 -2.64 3.91
C SER A 72 -3.03 -1.42 3.37
N SER A 73 -3.02 -1.21 2.06
CA SER A 73 -3.70 -0.08 1.43
C SER A 73 -4.48 -0.56 0.21
N PRO A 74 -5.80 -0.32 0.13
CA PRO A 74 -6.54 -0.38 -1.14
C PRO A 74 -5.93 0.63 -2.11
N THR A 75 -5.56 0.19 -3.31
CA THR A 75 -4.91 1.03 -4.32
C THR A 75 -5.60 0.92 -5.67
N ARG A 76 -5.44 1.96 -6.47
CA ARG A 76 -5.66 1.93 -7.92
C ARG A 76 -4.30 1.90 -8.62
N ARG A 77 -4.14 1.00 -9.58
CA ARG A 77 -2.91 0.82 -10.37
C ARG A 77 -2.98 1.53 -11.71
N THR A 78 -1.87 2.14 -12.10
CA THR A 78 -1.64 2.69 -13.45
C THR A 78 -0.18 2.48 -13.87
N ASP A 79 0.15 2.83 -15.11
CA ASP A 79 1.52 2.79 -15.61
C ASP A 79 2.38 3.85 -14.92
N ALA A 80 3.68 3.58 -14.76
CA ALA A 80 4.63 4.47 -14.12
C ALA A 80 5.09 5.64 -15.03
N SER A 81 4.15 6.30 -15.71
CA SER A 81 4.39 7.55 -16.45
C SER A 81 3.88 8.75 -15.64
N MET A 82 4.57 9.89 -15.75
CA MET A 82 4.18 11.10 -15.00
C MET A 82 2.72 11.50 -15.30
N ASP A 83 2.32 11.46 -16.56
CA ASP A 83 0.98 11.85 -17.00
C ASP A 83 -0.10 10.92 -16.41
N GLU A 84 0.10 9.61 -16.47
CA GLU A 84 -0.86 8.64 -15.93
C GLU A 84 -0.95 8.68 -14.41
N ILE A 85 0.19 8.86 -13.75
CA ILE A 85 0.25 9.04 -12.29
C ILE A 85 -0.52 10.29 -11.88
N CYS A 86 -0.28 11.43 -12.52
CA CYS A 86 -0.95 12.69 -12.18
C CYS A 86 -2.45 12.60 -12.43
N ARG A 87 -2.84 12.11 -13.62
CA ARG A 87 -4.25 11.91 -13.99
C ARG A 87 -4.99 11.07 -12.95
N LEU A 88 -4.43 9.92 -12.59
CA LEU A 88 -5.08 9.01 -11.64
C LEU A 88 -5.05 9.56 -10.20
N ALA A 89 -3.98 10.26 -9.81
CA ALA A 89 -3.88 10.84 -8.48
C ALA A 89 -4.90 11.96 -8.26
N THR A 90 -5.07 12.86 -9.22
CA THR A 90 -6.06 13.94 -9.15
C THR A 90 -7.49 13.38 -9.13
N GLU A 91 -7.80 12.39 -9.98
CA GLU A 91 -9.09 11.70 -9.97
C GLU A 91 -9.40 11.09 -8.59
N ILE A 92 -8.43 10.42 -7.97
CA ILE A 92 -8.58 9.84 -6.63
C ILE A 92 -8.75 10.92 -5.57
N PHE A 93 -8.03 12.04 -5.70
CA PHE A 93 -8.14 13.16 -4.77
C PHE A 93 -9.56 13.70 -4.75
N GLU A 94 -10.12 14.03 -5.92
CA GLU A 94 -11.48 14.54 -6.07
C GLU A 94 -12.56 13.56 -5.60
N GLU A 95 -12.34 12.25 -5.79
CA GLU A 95 -13.27 11.22 -5.32
C GLU A 95 -13.32 11.09 -3.80
N ASN A 96 -12.26 11.46 -3.08
CA ASN A 96 -12.08 11.11 -1.66
C ASN A 96 -12.03 12.31 -0.71
N PHE A 97 -11.73 13.51 -1.21
CA PHE A 97 -11.47 14.69 -0.39
C PHE A 97 -12.29 15.91 -0.81
N PRO A 98 -12.61 16.82 0.13
CA PRO A 98 -13.20 18.11 -0.20
C PRO A 98 -12.22 19.01 -0.97
N ALA A 99 -12.77 20.05 -1.62
CA ALA A 99 -12.00 21.05 -2.35
C ALA A 99 -11.40 22.17 -1.47
N GLU A 100 -11.44 22.04 -0.14
CA GLU A 100 -10.97 23.03 0.85
C GLU A 100 -10.29 22.37 2.06
N GLY A 101 -9.28 23.05 2.63
CA GLY A 101 -8.38 22.47 3.65
C GLY A 101 -6.92 22.34 3.20
N SER A 102 -6.19 21.39 3.79
CA SER A 102 -4.78 21.14 3.52
C SER A 102 -4.48 19.71 3.07
N PHE A 103 -3.44 19.54 2.24
CA PHE A 103 -3.04 18.20 1.80
C PHE A 103 -1.52 18.04 1.65
N ALA A 104 -1.09 16.78 1.62
CA ALA A 104 0.25 16.38 1.20
C ALA A 104 0.20 15.24 0.17
N VAL A 105 1.12 15.30 -0.79
CA VAL A 105 1.44 14.18 -1.68
C VAL A 105 2.67 13.49 -1.11
N ARG A 106 2.62 12.15 -1.00
CA ARG A 106 3.75 11.34 -0.53
C ARG A 106 4.09 10.27 -1.55
N ALA A 107 5.20 10.43 -2.24
CA ALA A 107 5.64 9.48 -3.26
C ALA A 107 6.83 8.64 -2.78
N ARG A 108 6.80 7.35 -3.12
CA ARG A 108 7.92 6.43 -2.92
C ARG A 108 8.23 5.72 -4.22
N ARG A 109 9.49 5.83 -4.67
CA ARG A 109 9.95 5.25 -5.93
C ARG A 109 10.99 4.14 -5.71
N VAL A 110 10.82 3.03 -6.39
CA VAL A 110 11.79 1.92 -6.48
C VAL A 110 11.95 1.54 -7.95
N GLY A 111 13.15 1.73 -8.49
CA GLY A 111 13.45 1.45 -9.89
C GLY A 111 14.22 2.59 -10.58
N SER A 112 14.25 2.55 -11.90
CA SER A 112 14.87 3.56 -12.75
C SER A 112 13.79 4.31 -13.53
N HIS A 113 13.72 5.62 -13.34
CA HIS A 113 12.70 6.50 -13.93
C HIS A 113 13.35 7.84 -14.27
N GLU A 114 12.79 8.57 -15.23
CA GLU A 114 13.26 9.91 -15.61
C GLU A 114 12.87 11.00 -14.59
N PHE A 115 12.03 10.66 -13.61
CA PHE A 115 11.57 11.53 -12.55
C PHE A 115 11.95 11.01 -11.16
N SER A 116 12.08 11.91 -10.20
CA SER A 116 12.22 11.62 -8.77
C SER A 116 10.86 11.52 -8.08
N SER A 117 10.84 11.01 -6.84
CA SER A 117 9.62 11.05 -6.02
C SER A 117 9.15 12.48 -5.77
N LYS A 118 10.10 13.41 -5.61
CA LYS A 118 9.81 14.83 -5.41
C LYS A 118 9.16 15.47 -6.63
N ASP A 119 9.62 15.13 -7.84
CA ASP A 119 8.99 15.63 -9.08
C ASP A 119 7.54 15.17 -9.19
N VAL A 120 7.25 13.93 -8.76
CA VAL A 120 5.88 13.39 -8.72
C VAL A 120 5.03 14.13 -7.68
N GLU A 121 5.57 14.37 -6.48
CA GLU A 121 4.89 15.11 -5.41
C GLU A 121 4.54 16.54 -5.85
N GLU A 122 5.51 17.26 -6.44
CA GLU A 122 5.33 18.62 -6.94
C GLU A 122 4.31 18.66 -8.07
N LYS A 123 4.38 17.72 -9.03
CA LYS A 123 3.49 17.72 -10.19
C LYS A 123 2.04 17.42 -9.82
N ILE A 124 1.81 16.42 -8.97
CA ILE A 124 0.46 16.12 -8.46
C ILE A 124 -0.07 17.30 -7.64
N GLY A 125 0.77 17.88 -6.77
CA GLY A 125 0.39 19.03 -5.95
C GLY A 125 -0.01 20.24 -6.79
N GLU A 126 0.73 20.52 -7.87
CA GLU A 126 0.42 21.59 -8.83
C GLU A 126 -0.96 21.39 -9.47
N GLU A 127 -1.27 20.19 -9.96
CA GLU A 127 -2.55 19.91 -10.62
C GLU A 127 -3.73 19.99 -9.62
N ILE A 128 -3.57 19.43 -8.41
CA ILE A 128 -4.60 19.54 -7.35
C ILE A 128 -4.89 21.01 -7.03
N LEU A 129 -3.86 21.84 -6.86
CA LEU A 129 -4.03 23.26 -6.53
C LEU A 129 -4.70 24.08 -7.66
N LYS A 130 -4.45 23.73 -8.93
CA LYS A 130 -5.11 24.38 -10.07
C LYS A 130 -6.62 24.18 -10.07
N GLU A 131 -7.06 22.97 -9.74
CA GLU A 131 -8.47 22.58 -9.77
C GLU A 131 -9.19 22.90 -8.45
N ASN A 132 -8.44 23.05 -7.35
CA ASN A 132 -8.98 23.27 -6.01
C ASN A 132 -8.37 24.53 -5.35
N PRO A 133 -8.83 25.75 -5.67
CA PRO A 133 -8.29 26.99 -5.11
C PRO A 133 -8.43 27.14 -3.59
N GLY A 134 -9.31 26.33 -2.95
CA GLY A 134 -9.47 26.28 -1.50
C GLY A 134 -8.49 25.34 -0.79
N MET A 135 -7.68 24.59 -1.55
CA MET A 135 -6.62 23.73 -1.02
C MET A 135 -5.34 24.51 -0.73
N SER A 136 -4.58 24.00 0.24
CA SER A 136 -3.22 24.44 0.53
C SER A 136 -2.32 23.23 0.80
N VAL A 137 -1.02 23.38 0.59
CA VAL A 137 -0.06 22.30 0.89
C VAL A 137 0.44 22.46 2.32
N ASP A 138 0.31 21.39 3.11
CA ASP A 138 0.93 21.26 4.43
C ASP A 138 1.69 19.92 4.47
N LEU A 139 3.02 19.96 4.58
CA LEU A 139 3.85 18.75 4.58
C LEU A 139 4.03 18.13 5.97
N ASP A 140 3.72 18.91 7.02
CA ASP A 140 3.95 18.56 8.42
C ASP A 140 2.70 17.97 9.06
N SER A 141 1.52 18.56 8.82
CA SER A 141 0.24 18.12 9.42
C SER A 141 -0.96 18.35 8.49
N PRO A 142 -0.99 17.69 7.31
CA PRO A 142 -2.09 17.82 6.36
C PRO A 142 -3.40 17.21 6.86
N ASP A 143 -4.53 17.79 6.44
CA ASP A 143 -5.85 17.17 6.62
C ASP A 143 -6.01 15.90 5.78
N HIS A 144 -5.41 15.90 4.58
CA HIS A 144 -5.55 14.85 3.58
C HIS A 144 -4.19 14.41 3.02
N GLU A 145 -4.01 13.10 2.87
CA GLU A 145 -2.80 12.55 2.26
C GLU A 145 -3.14 11.68 1.06
N ILE A 146 -2.44 11.95 -0.04
CA ILE A 146 -2.41 11.07 -1.20
C ILE A 146 -1.02 10.44 -1.32
N HIS A 147 -0.99 9.12 -1.43
CA HIS A 147 0.24 8.35 -1.48
C HIS A 147 0.40 7.69 -2.83
N VAL A 148 1.63 7.68 -3.33
CA VAL A 148 2.01 7.08 -4.61
C VAL A 148 3.19 6.12 -4.39
N GLU A 149 2.99 4.82 -4.57
CA GLU A 149 4.11 3.86 -4.60
C GLU A 149 4.40 3.49 -6.06
N ILE A 150 5.60 3.82 -6.54
CA ILE A 150 6.06 3.61 -7.91
C ILE A 150 7.11 2.50 -7.89
N ARG A 151 6.90 1.46 -8.69
CA ARG A 151 7.72 0.25 -8.71
C ARG A 151 7.82 -0.31 -10.13
N GLY A 152 9.03 -0.27 -10.70
CA GLY A 152 9.23 -0.67 -12.09
C GLY A 152 8.30 0.12 -13.01
N ASP A 153 7.51 -0.59 -13.82
CA ASP A 153 6.59 0.01 -14.79
C ASP A 153 5.21 0.35 -14.21
N ASP A 154 5.00 0.13 -12.91
CA ASP A 154 3.70 0.32 -12.24
C ASP A 154 3.72 1.44 -11.18
N ALA A 155 2.60 2.13 -11.06
CA ALA A 155 2.30 3.05 -9.96
C ALA A 155 1.00 2.66 -9.24
N TYR A 156 1.02 2.76 -7.92
CA TYR A 156 -0.09 2.41 -7.03
C TYR A 156 -0.46 3.63 -6.20
N ILE A 157 -1.66 4.17 -6.42
CA ILE A 157 -2.15 5.36 -5.72
C ILE A 157 -3.20 4.97 -4.68
N PHE A 158 -3.09 5.54 -3.49
CA PHE A 158 -3.97 5.27 -2.36
C PHE A 158 -4.03 6.42 -1.37
N THR A 159 -5.15 6.53 -0.67
CA THR A 159 -5.39 7.52 0.40
C THR A 159 -5.54 6.86 1.77
N LYS A 160 -5.80 5.55 1.79
CA LYS A 160 -6.06 4.79 3.02
C LYS A 160 -4.89 3.88 3.38
N ILE A 161 -4.46 3.96 4.64
CA ILE A 161 -3.55 3.01 5.26
C ILE A 161 -4.32 2.30 6.37
N VAL A 162 -4.48 0.99 6.22
CA VAL A 162 -5.08 0.12 7.23
C VAL A 162 -3.94 -0.52 8.01
N GLU A 163 -3.77 -0.10 9.25
CA GLU A 163 -2.77 -0.65 10.15
C GLU A 163 -3.00 -2.13 10.41
N GLY A 164 -1.91 -2.90 10.36
CA GLY A 164 -1.87 -4.30 10.73
C GLY A 164 -1.31 -4.48 12.13
N ILE A 165 -1.48 -5.68 12.67
CA ILE A 165 -0.98 -6.01 14.01
C ILE A 165 0.55 -6.16 14.12
N GLY A 166 1.28 -6.12 13.00
CA GLY A 166 2.73 -6.25 12.98
C GLY A 166 3.23 -7.64 13.38
N GLY A 167 4.43 -7.72 13.97
CA GLY A 167 5.02 -8.97 14.42
C GLY A 167 5.56 -9.85 13.30
N LEU A 168 5.62 -11.17 13.57
CA LEU A 168 6.08 -12.19 12.63
C LEU A 168 4.92 -13.07 12.14
N PRO A 169 5.02 -13.63 10.91
CA PRO A 169 4.04 -14.58 10.41
C PRO A 169 3.85 -15.76 11.36
N VAL A 170 2.60 -16.13 11.65
CA VAL A 170 2.28 -17.32 12.45
C VAL A 170 2.93 -18.54 11.81
N GLY A 171 3.64 -19.34 12.62
CA GLY A 171 4.39 -20.51 12.17
C GLY A 171 5.86 -20.26 11.81
N SER A 172 6.29 -19.00 11.71
CA SER A 172 7.69 -18.65 11.41
C SER A 172 8.65 -18.73 12.59
N GLN A 173 8.14 -18.90 13.82
CA GLN A 173 8.91 -18.99 15.07
C GLN A 173 8.83 -20.38 15.71
N GLY A 174 8.57 -21.42 14.91
CA GLY A 174 8.37 -22.77 15.41
C GLY A 174 6.98 -22.97 16.03
N ARG A 175 6.82 -24.07 16.77
CA ARG A 175 5.55 -24.45 17.42
C ARG A 175 5.79 -24.63 18.91
N VAL A 176 4.85 -24.14 19.71
CA VAL A 176 4.82 -24.32 21.16
C VAL A 176 3.44 -24.81 21.58
N ILE A 177 3.36 -25.46 22.74
CA ILE A 177 2.10 -25.87 23.37
C ILE A 177 1.85 -24.91 24.54
N THR A 178 0.62 -24.42 24.65
CA THR A 178 0.18 -23.60 25.78
C THR A 178 -1.00 -24.27 26.48
N LEU A 179 -1.04 -24.18 27.81
CA LEU A 179 -2.19 -24.60 28.60
C LEU A 179 -3.20 -23.45 28.62
N PHE A 180 -4.38 -23.67 28.04
CA PHE A 180 -5.46 -22.70 27.99
C PHE A 180 -6.62 -23.20 28.87
N SER A 181 -6.88 -22.53 29.99
CA SER A 181 -7.91 -22.93 30.97
C SER A 181 -9.18 -22.07 30.97
N GLY A 182 -9.27 -21.06 30.08
CA GLY A 182 -10.37 -20.09 30.06
C GLY A 182 -10.24 -19.02 31.13
#